data_AF-R6GZY9-F1
#
_entry.id   AF-R6GZY9-F1
#
_cell.length_a   1.000
_cell.length_b   1.000
_cell.length_c   1.000
_cell.angle_alpha   90.00
_cell.angle_beta   90.00
_cell.angle_gamma   90.00
#
_symmetry.space_group_name_H-M   'P 1'
#
loop_
_entity.id
_entity.type
_entity.pdbx_description
1 polymer ?
#
loop_
_entity_poly.entity_id
_entity_poly.type
_entity_poly.pdbx_seq_one_letter_code
_entity_poly.pdbx_strand_id
1 'polypeptide(L)'
;MAQLPPVHIKLNPDNFDLLMTILAGHTEEWEVPGLANDAHDLMDKRMRFSRLCTDLDGRQYVDIFMYEDEAVEMIWQLLFAAVDVDMDVGDYHSGLQAGGIR
;
A
#
# COMPACT_ATOMS: atom_id res chain seq x y z
N MET A 1 10.26 -4.78 -23.50
CA MET A 1 9.41 -3.70 -22.97
C MET A 1 8.96 -4.14 -21.59
N ALA A 2 9.22 -3.38 -20.53
CA ALA A 2 8.74 -3.74 -19.20
C ALA A 2 7.21 -3.67 -19.22
N GLN A 3 6.55 -4.80 -18.97
CA GLN A 3 5.10 -4.85 -18.87
C GLN A 3 4.71 -4.16 -17.57
N LEU A 4 3.77 -3.21 -17.64
CA LEU A 4 3.20 -2.63 -16.43
C LEU A 4 2.51 -3.75 -15.65
N PRO A 5 2.63 -3.76 -14.31
CA PRO A 5 1.93 -4.75 -13.51
C PRO A 5 0.41 -4.72 -13.80
N PRO A 6 -0.25 -5.88 -13.87
CA PRO A 6 -1.62 -6.00 -14.35
C PRO A 6 -2.67 -5.45 -13.38
N VAL A 7 -2.36 -5.38 -12.08
CA VAL A 7 -3.28 -4.87 -11.06
C VAL A 7 -3.02 -3.38 -10.87
N HIS A 8 -4.09 -2.59 -11.03
CA HIS A 8 -4.07 -1.14 -10.90
C HIS A 8 -5.20 -0.69 -9.97
N ILE A 9 -4.86 0.05 -8.92
CA ILE A 9 -5.81 0.56 -7.93
C ILE A 9 -5.54 2.04 -7.69
N LYS A 10 -6.61 2.82 -7.56
CA LYS A 10 -6.57 4.21 -7.07
C LYS A 10 -7.16 4.24 -5.67
N LEU A 11 -6.39 4.73 -4.72
CA LEU A 11 -6.83 4.95 -3.33
C LEU A 11 -6.86 6.44 -3.03
N ASN A 12 -7.73 6.88 -2.11
CA ASN A 12 -7.50 8.19 -1.51
C ASN A 12 -6.23 8.13 -0.62
N PRO A 13 -5.60 9.26 -0.28
CA PRO A 13 -4.39 9.28 0.53
C PRO A 13 -4.57 8.62 1.91
N ASP A 14 -5.68 8.90 2.58
CA ASP A 14 -5.97 8.34 3.92
C ASP A 14 -6.05 6.80 3.92
N ASN A 15 -6.63 6.18 2.89
CA ASN A 15 -6.69 4.71 2.80
C ASN A 15 -5.31 4.13 2.47
N PHE A 16 -4.45 4.88 1.76
CA PHE A 16 -3.07 4.46 1.54
C PHE A 16 -2.29 4.49 2.86
N ASP A 17 -2.46 5.53 3.65
CA ASP A 17 -1.85 5.64 4.99
C ASP A 17 -2.30 4.53 5.92
N LEU A 18 -3.60 4.20 5.92
CA LEU A 18 -4.13 3.06 6.66
C LEU A 18 -3.51 1.74 6.19
N LEU A 19 -3.43 1.52 4.88
CA LEU A 19 -2.78 0.34 4.31
C LEU A 19 -1.30 0.24 4.77
N MET A 20 -0.56 1.35 4.70
CA MET A 20 0.84 1.38 5.10
C MET A 20 1.04 1.17 6.60
N THR A 21 0.13 1.68 7.42
CA THR A 21 0.10 1.46 8.86
C THR A 21 -0.13 -0.02 9.20
N ILE A 22 -1.09 -0.65 8.51
CA ILE A 22 -1.35 -2.09 8.63
C ILE A 22 -0.08 -2.90 8.32
N LEU A 23 0.55 -2.61 7.18
CA LEU A 23 1.79 -3.30 6.80
C LEU A 23 2.90 -3.08 7.82
N ALA A 24 3.07 -1.85 8.31
CA ALA A 24 4.05 -1.54 9.35
C ALA A 24 3.81 -2.35 10.63
N GLY A 25 2.57 -2.45 11.11
CA GLY A 25 2.24 -3.27 12.27
C GLY A 25 2.59 -4.75 12.05
N HIS A 26 2.26 -5.31 10.90
CA HIS A 26 2.57 -6.70 10.60
C HIS A 26 4.08 -6.96 10.38
N THR A 27 4.89 -5.96 10.01
CA THR A 27 6.36 -6.13 10.01
C THR A 27 6.93 -6.39 11.40
N GLU A 28 6.22 -5.96 12.44
CA GLU A 28 6.61 -6.16 13.84
C GLU A 28 5.98 -7.43 14.44
N GLU A 29 5.23 -8.21 13.65
CA GLU A 29 4.50 -9.37 14.14
C GLU A 29 5.29 -10.67 13.90
N TRP A 30 5.85 -11.21 14.98
CA TRP A 30 6.77 -12.37 14.94
C TRP A 30 6.05 -13.71 15.00
N GLU A 31 4.75 -13.72 15.31
CA GLU A 31 4.00 -14.94 15.63
C GLU A 31 3.50 -15.70 14.38
N VAL A 32 3.43 -15.03 13.22
CA VAL A 32 3.00 -15.65 11.96
C VAL A 32 4.19 -15.74 10.98
N PRO A 33 4.75 -16.93 10.73
CA PRO A 33 5.87 -17.11 9.81
C PRO A 33 5.53 -16.61 8.40
N GLY A 34 6.37 -15.71 7.86
CA GLY A 34 6.21 -15.15 6.51
C GLY A 34 5.48 -13.81 6.47
N LEU A 35 4.53 -13.57 7.38
CA LEU A 35 3.69 -12.37 7.40
C LEU A 35 4.53 -11.08 7.46
N ALA A 36 5.53 -11.04 8.35
CA ALA A 36 6.39 -9.88 8.53
C ALA A 36 7.31 -9.61 7.32
N ASN A 37 7.84 -10.65 6.68
CA ASN A 37 8.69 -10.50 5.50
C ASN A 37 7.87 -10.01 4.30
N ASP A 38 6.69 -10.59 4.09
CA ASP A 38 5.79 -10.20 3.01
C ASP A 38 5.29 -8.76 3.23
N ALA A 39 4.99 -8.38 4.48
CA ALA A 39 4.60 -7.02 4.83
C ALA A 39 5.72 -6.00 4.55
N HIS A 40 6.97 -6.32 4.91
CA HIS A 40 8.12 -5.45 4.67
C HIS A 40 8.37 -5.26 3.15
N ASP A 41 8.32 -6.34 2.38
CA ASP A 41 8.50 -6.29 0.92
C ASP A 41 7.37 -5.50 0.25
N LEU A 42 6.12 -5.71 0.66
CA LEU A 42 4.99 -4.92 0.18
C LEU A 42 5.18 -3.44 0.50
N MET A 43 5.60 -3.11 1.72
CA MET A 43 5.81 -1.74 2.18
C MET A 43 6.86 -1.00 1.34
N ASP A 44 8.04 -1.59 1.13
CA ASP A 44 9.09 -1.01 0.26
C ASP A 44 8.58 -0.78 -1.16
N LYS A 45 7.91 -1.79 -1.73
CA LYS A 45 7.32 -1.69 -3.07
C LYS A 45 6.25 -0.60 -3.15
N ARG A 46 5.38 -0.47 -2.14
CA ARG A 46 4.33 0.56 -2.10
C ARG A 46 4.95 1.95 -2.09
N MET A 47 5.97 2.20 -1.27
CA MET A 47 6.66 3.48 -1.24
C MET A 47 7.39 3.78 -2.56
N ARG A 48 7.96 2.76 -3.19
CA ARG A 48 8.76 2.93 -4.41
C ARG A 48 7.94 3.12 -5.68
N PHE A 49 6.85 2.37 -5.81
CA PHE A 49 6.10 2.26 -7.06
C PHE A 49 4.74 2.96 -7.06
N SER A 50 4.21 3.34 -5.90
CA SER A 50 2.99 4.16 -5.83
C SER A 50 3.30 5.63 -6.13
N ARG A 51 2.31 6.37 -6.61
CA ARG A 51 2.46 7.80 -6.92
C ARG A 51 1.32 8.61 -6.33
N LEU A 52 1.64 9.75 -5.74
CA LEU A 52 0.63 10.71 -5.30
C LEU A 52 0.24 11.60 -6.48
N CYS A 53 -0.98 11.44 -6.97
CA CYS A 53 -1.53 12.11 -8.13
C CYS A 53 -2.60 13.12 -7.71
N THR A 54 -2.92 14.06 -8.61
CA THR A 54 -4.06 14.96 -8.49
C THR A 54 -4.95 14.76 -9.70
N ASP A 55 -6.25 14.55 -9.49
CA ASP A 55 -7.23 14.42 -10.57
C ASP A 55 -7.60 15.79 -11.17
N LEU A 56 -8.46 15.77 -12.19
CA LEU A 56 -8.92 16.98 -12.87
C LEU A 56 -9.78 17.89 -11.97
N ASP A 57 -10.38 17.33 -10.91
CA ASP A 57 -11.18 18.04 -9.92
C ASP A 57 -10.34 18.57 -8.75
N GLY A 58 -9.01 18.41 -8.81
CA GLY A 58 -8.07 18.87 -7.77
C GLY A 58 -7.98 17.94 -6.56
N ARG A 59 -8.55 16.75 -6.61
CA ARG A 59 -8.51 15.77 -5.51
C ARG A 59 -7.27 14.92 -5.61
N GLN A 60 -6.62 14.69 -4.47
CA GLN A 60 -5.45 13.83 -4.39
C GLN A 60 -5.87 12.36 -4.33
N TYR A 61 -5.09 11.50 -4.98
CA TYR A 61 -5.22 10.05 -4.91
C TYR A 61 -3.85 9.40 -5.05
N VAL A 62 -3.70 8.20 -4.50
CA VAL A 62 -2.52 7.37 -4.67
C VAL A 62 -2.78 6.34 -5.77
N ASP A 63 -1.94 6.37 -6.80
CA ASP A 63 -1.96 5.47 -7.95
C ASP A 63 -1.00 4.30 -7.67
N ILE A 64 -1.52 3.07 -7.62
CA ILE A 64 -0.74 1.87 -7.23
C ILE A 64 -0.79 0.84 -8.35
N PHE A 65 0.39 0.39 -8.77
CA PHE A 65 0.57 -0.75 -9.69
C PHE A 65 1.20 -1.91 -8.95
N MET A 66 0.66 -3.11 -9.15
CA MET A 66 1.19 -4.31 -8.50
C MET A 66 0.99 -5.57 -9.34
N TYR A 67 1.83 -6.56 -9.10
CA TYR A 67 1.66 -7.88 -9.68
C TYR A 67 0.55 -8.66 -8.94
N GLU A 68 0.07 -9.75 -9.54
CA GLU A 68 -1.06 -10.51 -8.98
C GLU A 68 -0.71 -11.15 -7.63
N ASP A 69 0.52 -11.63 -7.47
CA ASP A 69 1.07 -12.14 -6.21
C ASP A 69 1.06 -11.07 -5.11
N GLU A 70 1.55 -9.86 -5.42
CA GLU A 70 1.54 -8.73 -4.49
C GLU A 70 0.12 -8.34 -4.09
N ALA A 71 -0.84 -8.43 -5.02
CA ALA A 71 -2.24 -8.14 -4.73
C ALA A 71 -2.84 -9.20 -3.78
N VAL A 72 -2.52 -10.49 -3.98
CA VAL A 72 -2.96 -11.58 -3.10
C VAL A 72 -2.38 -11.41 -1.70
N GLU A 73 -1.08 -11.11 -1.58
CA GLU A 73 -0.44 -10.84 -0.30
C GLU A 73 -1.06 -9.63 0.40
N MET A 74 -1.30 -8.54 -0.33
CA MET A 74 -1.97 -7.36 0.23
C MET A 74 -3.38 -7.67 0.75
N ILE A 75 -4.15 -8.49 0.04
CA ILE A 75 -5.46 -8.96 0.52
C ILE A 75 -5.30 -9.75 1.82
N TRP A 76 -4.28 -10.61 1.92
CA TRP A 76 -4.05 -11.36 3.16
C TRP A 76 -3.72 -10.48 4.35
N GLN A 77 -2.84 -9.50 4.15
CA GLN A 77 -2.48 -8.51 5.18
C GLN A 77 -3.75 -7.77 5.64
N LEU A 78 -4.60 -7.29 4.73
CA LEU A 78 -5.84 -6.60 5.09
C LEU A 78 -6.83 -7.50 5.86
N LEU A 79 -6.96 -8.77 5.48
CA LEU A 79 -7.83 -9.72 6.17
C LEU A 79 -7.31 -10.06 7.57
N PHE A 80 -5.99 -10.09 7.77
CA PHE A 80 -5.39 -10.29 9.08
C PHE A 80 -5.64 -9.09 10.00
N ALA A 81 -5.41 -7.87 9.50
CA ALA A 81 -5.69 -6.65 10.26
C ALA A 81 -7.18 -6.48 10.63
N ALA A 82 -8.10 -7.00 9.82
CA ALA A 82 -9.52 -6.96 10.17
C ALA A 82 -9.85 -7.77 11.46
N VAL A 83 -8.95 -8.65 11.91
CA VAL A 83 -9.11 -9.46 13.11
C VAL A 83 -8.48 -8.79 14.36
N ASP A 84 -7.60 -7.80 14.18
CA ASP A 84 -6.87 -7.11 15.27
C ASP A 84 -6.98 -5.57 15.13
N VAL A 85 -7.69 -4.91 16.05
CA VAL A 85 -8.40 -3.65 15.75
C VAL A 85 -7.92 -2.43 16.58
N ASP A 86 -6.63 -2.27 16.84
CA ASP A 86 -6.12 -1.04 17.48
C ASP A 86 -4.80 -0.57 16.86
N MET A 87 -4.87 0.36 15.90
CA MET A 87 -3.71 0.91 15.19
C MET A 87 -3.78 2.44 15.06
N ASP A 88 -2.68 3.13 15.36
CA ASP A 88 -2.51 4.57 15.11
C ASP A 88 -1.98 4.80 13.69
N VAL A 89 -2.69 5.60 12.88
CA VAL A 89 -2.43 5.75 11.45
C VAL A 89 -1.35 6.79 11.18
N GLY A 90 -0.26 6.39 10.52
CA GLY A 90 0.84 7.27 10.12
C GLY A 90 0.60 8.00 8.79
N ASP A 91 1.27 9.14 8.60
CA ASP A 91 1.26 9.90 7.32
C ASP A 91 2.35 9.41 6.37
N TYR A 92 2.01 8.45 5.50
CA TYR A 92 2.94 7.84 4.55
C TYR A 92 2.84 8.46 3.15
N HIS A 93 1.64 8.87 2.73
CA HIS A 93 1.40 9.40 1.40
C HIS A 93 2.19 10.69 1.14
N SER A 94 2.51 11.48 2.17
CA SER A 94 3.36 12.68 2.04
C SER A 94 4.80 12.37 1.60
N GLY A 95 5.27 11.13 1.81
CA GLY A 95 6.58 10.64 1.37
C GLY A 95 6.63 10.12 -0.07
N LEU A 96 5.49 10.03 -0.77
CA LEU A 96 5.45 9.50 -2.13
C LEU A 96 5.97 10.50 -3.17
N GLN A 97 6.49 9.95 -4.28
CA GLN A 97 6.80 10.76 -5.46
C GLN A 97 5.51 11.28 -6.12
N ALA A 98 5.54 12.53 -6.58
CA ALA A 98 4.45 13.11 -7.36
C ALA A 98 4.23 12.33 -8.68
N GLY A 99 2.98 12.01 -8.96
CA GLY A 99 2.53 11.42 -10.22
C GLY A 99 1.99 12.46 -11.20
N GLY A 100 1.92 12.08 -12.47
CA GLY A 100 1.31 12.91 -13.51
C GLY A 100 -0.21 12.76 -13.56
N ILE A 101 -0.87 13.76 -14.16
CA ILE A 101 -2.29 13.69 -14.52
C ILE A 101 -2.43 12.62 -15.62
N ARG A 102 -3.18 11.55 -15.36
CA ARG A 102 -3.49 10.48 -16.32
C ARG A 102 -4.98 10.40 -16.56
#